data_AF-A0A0W0ZZZ2-F1
#
_entry.id   AF-A0A0W0ZZZ2-F1
#
_cell.length_a   1.000
_cell.length_b   1.000
_cell.length_c   1.000
_cell.angle_alpha   90.00
_cell.angle_beta   90.00
_cell.angle_gamma   90.00
#
_symmetry.space_group_name_H-M   'P 1'
#
loop_
_entity.id
_entity.type
_entity.pdbx_description
1 polymer ?
#
loop_
_entity_poly.entity_id
_entity_poly.type
_entity_poly.pdbx_seq_one_letter_code
_entity_poly.pdbx_strand_id
1 'polypeptide(L)'
;MALSDIKIKDAVVHYTQSIITGSNYELLRQYLLERKPVQAVMESVKKDLHQLCESDKQRFKQEYTVSACETQLISDEQDAFSDQEQYDTETRLTQEYSIQLPELRKQLESLKSTYLLQEKSTQLVQTNLEMYKREESRIETRLSGIRTQKSLLTLQYPYTQTVHTHFHSHPAVVTTHPNSSYNWTWSNQLQWNNLCIEESQLLSELQQVRGNISSKKLECRFEETKLSELLEQKTTLERKIDSMQRQLNTEFPQNEKSRQRRKEERAFRASARKTEDPQLNQLSYRNREALSQKISTQNKALDRLKEKLDQEASDMSYSVFLTELELKLESQNTNHLLMNENEALKMILGIMKEYQLLATEEQRMQTQLKEENRKLQSLQRNLESNTQLAESNQQLTQNSESAASARNTSLFIGGTSAVGGVVGAIMVTNMIVDPILFFVPGGLALVAVVSLIVAFVYHIQKSSYDADIDRNNKSMISNETELLDETYKKDNANSPKPTLQQQIETTQKEIQTQSALLEEHQQAMIRLMQKGQNVSHTYQRIYPLFTPSENRGYPYTPQPSAPTDDRMPPSYEPPTYTVGDLLNYGGYLPATYQ
;
A
#
# COMPACT_ATOMS: atom_id res chain seq x y z
N MET A 1 -4.34 -18.90 38.84
CA MET A 1 -3.90 -19.46 37.54
C MET A 1 -4.47 -18.57 36.46
N ALA A 2 -3.71 -18.19 35.43
CA ALA A 2 -4.23 -17.40 34.32
C ALA A 2 -4.73 -18.30 33.18
N LEU A 3 -5.55 -17.74 32.28
CA LEU A 3 -6.01 -18.40 31.07
C LEU A 3 -4.85 -18.76 30.13
N SER A 4 -3.73 -18.04 30.18
CA SER A 4 -2.51 -18.36 29.44
C SER A 4 -1.79 -19.61 29.94
N ASP A 5 -2.01 -19.97 31.20
CA ASP A 5 -1.21 -21.00 31.89
C ASP A 5 -1.93 -22.36 31.92
N ILE A 6 -3.20 -22.40 31.48
CA ILE A 6 -3.99 -23.62 31.47
C ILE A 6 -3.48 -24.58 30.40
N LYS A 7 -3.17 -25.80 30.81
CA LYS A 7 -2.95 -26.92 29.90
C LYS A 7 -4.29 -27.57 29.61
N ILE A 8 -4.91 -27.17 28.51
CA ILE A 8 -6.29 -27.58 28.19
C ILE A 8 -6.48 -29.10 28.15
N LYS A 9 -5.47 -29.82 27.64
CA LYS A 9 -5.45 -31.29 27.65
C LYS A 9 -5.57 -31.89 29.04
N ASP A 10 -4.84 -31.35 30.02
CA ASP A 10 -4.87 -31.86 31.40
C ASP A 10 -6.25 -31.65 32.03
N ALA A 11 -6.88 -30.50 31.75
CA ALA A 11 -8.24 -30.22 32.19
C ALA A 11 -9.27 -31.18 31.55
N VAL A 12 -9.18 -31.41 30.24
CA VAL A 12 -10.04 -32.37 29.52
C VAL A 12 -9.86 -33.78 30.09
N VAL A 13 -8.63 -34.23 30.31
CA VAL A 13 -8.32 -35.55 30.92
C VAL A 13 -8.96 -35.66 32.30
N HIS A 14 -8.73 -34.68 33.18
CA HIS A 14 -9.26 -34.67 34.55
C HIS A 14 -10.79 -34.79 34.59
N TYR A 15 -11.49 -33.98 33.79
CA TYR A 15 -12.96 -34.03 33.74
C TYR A 15 -13.47 -35.30 33.07
N THR A 16 -12.76 -35.80 32.07
CA THR A 16 -13.07 -37.08 31.41
C THR A 16 -12.98 -38.25 32.39
N GLN A 17 -11.90 -38.33 33.17
CA GLN A 17 -11.72 -39.36 34.21
C GLN A 17 -12.83 -39.29 35.28
N SER A 18 -13.21 -38.07 35.67
CA SER A 18 -14.30 -37.84 36.63
C SER A 18 -15.64 -38.33 36.09
N ILE A 19 -15.98 -38.00 34.84
CA ILE A 19 -17.21 -38.46 34.18
C ILE A 19 -17.20 -39.98 34.04
N ILE A 20 -16.10 -40.59 33.60
CA ILE A 20 -15.99 -42.05 33.45
C ILE A 20 -16.25 -42.75 34.78
N THR A 21 -15.69 -42.24 35.88
CA THR A 21 -15.83 -42.86 37.20
C THR A 21 -17.25 -42.73 37.76
N GLY A 22 -17.96 -41.64 37.44
CA GLY A 22 -19.33 -41.40 37.90
C GLY A 22 -20.44 -41.94 36.99
N SER A 23 -20.09 -42.49 35.82
CA SER A 23 -21.07 -42.96 34.82
C SER A 23 -21.39 -44.44 34.98
N ASN A 24 -22.63 -44.82 34.68
CA ASN A 24 -23.04 -46.23 34.57
C ASN A 24 -22.82 -46.76 33.13
N TYR A 25 -23.09 -48.05 32.93
CA TYR A 25 -22.94 -48.71 31.63
C TYR A 25 -23.65 -47.97 30.49
N GLU A 26 -24.93 -47.65 30.65
CA GLU A 26 -25.74 -47.05 29.58
C GLU A 26 -25.20 -45.68 29.16
N LEU A 27 -24.75 -44.87 30.12
CA LEU A 27 -24.20 -43.55 29.84
C LEU A 27 -22.84 -43.62 29.13
N LEU A 28 -21.96 -44.54 29.56
CA LEU A 28 -20.68 -44.80 28.88
C LEU A 28 -20.89 -45.32 27.46
N ARG A 29 -21.86 -46.24 27.27
CA ARG A 29 -22.26 -46.75 25.96
C ARG A 29 -22.79 -45.64 25.06
N GLN A 30 -23.61 -44.75 25.61
CA GLN A 30 -24.13 -43.61 24.87
C GLN A 30 -22.99 -42.70 24.40
N TYR A 31 -22.08 -42.29 25.27
CA TYR A 31 -20.95 -41.43 24.89
C TYR A 31 -20.04 -42.07 23.85
N LEU A 32 -19.80 -43.39 23.92
CA LEU A 32 -19.06 -44.13 22.89
C LEU A 32 -19.74 -44.04 21.51
N LEU A 33 -21.06 -44.16 21.44
CA LEU A 33 -21.78 -44.22 20.16
C LEU A 33 -22.11 -42.83 19.58
N GLU A 34 -22.16 -41.79 20.42
CA GLU A 34 -22.49 -40.43 19.97
C GLU A 34 -21.41 -39.82 19.07
N ARG A 35 -20.13 -40.24 19.22
CA ARG A 35 -18.99 -39.79 18.38
C ARG A 35 -18.84 -38.27 18.34
N LYS A 36 -19.13 -37.62 19.47
CA LYS A 36 -19.10 -36.17 19.65
C LYS A 36 -18.31 -35.82 20.91
N PRO A 37 -17.84 -34.56 21.04
CA PRO A 37 -17.28 -34.07 22.30
C PRO A 37 -18.24 -34.36 23.45
N VAL A 38 -17.73 -34.94 24.53
CA VAL A 38 -18.55 -35.34 25.68
C VAL A 38 -19.10 -34.09 26.34
N GLN A 39 -20.41 -33.86 26.21
CA GLN A 39 -21.02 -32.58 26.58
C GLN A 39 -20.76 -32.20 28.04
N ALA A 40 -20.87 -33.15 28.97
CA ALA A 40 -20.61 -32.91 30.39
C ALA A 40 -19.15 -32.48 30.69
N VAL A 41 -18.18 -33.02 29.94
CA VAL A 41 -16.78 -32.59 30.01
C VAL A 41 -16.64 -31.18 29.46
N MET A 42 -17.23 -30.92 28.29
CA MET A 42 -17.17 -29.62 27.63
C MET A 42 -17.83 -28.51 28.46
N GLU A 43 -18.95 -28.77 29.12
CA GLU A 43 -19.60 -27.81 30.01
C GLU A 43 -18.71 -27.45 31.21
N SER A 44 -18.03 -28.44 31.78
CA SER A 44 -17.11 -28.24 32.90
C SER A 44 -15.88 -27.43 32.48
N VAL A 45 -15.26 -27.79 31.35
CA VAL A 45 -14.12 -27.05 30.78
C VAL A 45 -14.52 -25.63 30.41
N LYS A 46 -15.69 -25.43 29.77
CA LYS A 46 -16.21 -24.10 29.42
C LYS A 46 -16.42 -23.22 30.65
N LYS A 47 -16.94 -23.80 31.74
CA LYS A 47 -17.14 -23.08 33.00
C LYS A 47 -15.80 -22.59 33.56
N ASP A 48 -14.79 -23.45 33.61
CA ASP A 48 -13.45 -23.09 34.09
C ASP A 48 -12.79 -22.03 33.21
N LEU A 49 -12.83 -22.23 31.88
CA LEU A 49 -12.31 -21.26 30.92
C LEU A 49 -13.00 -19.90 31.05
N HIS A 50 -14.32 -19.87 31.26
CA HIS A 50 -15.06 -18.64 31.49
C HIS A 50 -14.65 -17.95 32.79
N GLN A 51 -14.56 -18.71 33.89
CA GLN A 51 -14.14 -18.16 35.19
C GLN A 51 -12.72 -17.59 35.14
N LEU A 52 -11.78 -18.31 34.52
CA LEU A 52 -10.40 -17.84 34.34
C LEU A 52 -10.34 -16.59 33.44
N CYS A 53 -11.10 -16.59 32.34
CA CYS A 53 -11.18 -15.44 31.44
C CYS A 53 -11.71 -14.19 32.15
N GLU A 54 -12.81 -14.29 32.90
CA GLU A 54 -13.35 -13.16 33.65
C GLU A 54 -12.42 -12.71 34.79
N SER A 55 -11.78 -13.65 35.49
CA SER A 55 -10.76 -13.33 36.49
C SER A 55 -9.59 -12.55 35.89
N ASP A 56 -9.09 -12.97 34.73
CA ASP A 56 -8.01 -12.28 34.02
C ASP A 56 -8.44 -10.90 33.52
N LYS A 57 -9.65 -10.77 32.94
CA LYS A 57 -10.20 -9.46 32.53
C LYS A 57 -10.27 -8.49 33.70
N GLN A 58 -10.74 -8.94 34.87
CA GLN A 58 -10.78 -8.08 36.07
C GLN A 58 -9.38 -7.71 36.55
N ARG A 59 -8.45 -8.66 36.58
CA ARG A 59 -7.05 -8.41 36.96
C ARG A 59 -6.40 -7.37 36.04
N PHE A 60 -6.44 -7.57 34.72
CA PHE A 60 -5.85 -6.61 33.78
C PHE A 60 -6.53 -5.24 33.81
N LYS A 61 -7.86 -5.20 34.00
CA LYS A 61 -8.59 -3.95 34.19
C LYS A 61 -8.05 -3.19 35.40
N GLN A 62 -7.87 -3.86 36.54
CA GLN A 62 -7.30 -3.27 37.75
C GLN A 62 -5.86 -2.80 37.53
N GLU A 63 -5.00 -3.66 36.99
CA GLU A 63 -3.58 -3.34 36.72
C GLU A 63 -3.43 -2.12 35.79
N TYR A 64 -4.16 -2.08 34.67
CA TYR A 64 -4.11 -0.94 33.76
C TYR A 64 -4.71 0.32 34.36
N THR A 65 -5.75 0.19 35.20
CA THR A 65 -6.33 1.34 35.89
C THR A 65 -5.33 1.94 36.87
N VAL A 66 -4.69 1.11 37.71
CA VAL A 66 -3.66 1.56 38.67
C VAL A 66 -2.50 2.23 37.92
N SER A 67 -1.95 1.56 36.90
CA SER A 67 -0.85 2.10 36.10
C SER A 67 -1.21 3.44 35.41
N ALA A 68 -2.43 3.57 34.88
CA ALA A 68 -2.88 4.82 34.26
C ALA A 68 -3.04 5.95 35.30
N CYS A 69 -3.52 5.62 36.51
CA CYS A 69 -3.68 6.59 37.59
C CYS A 69 -2.31 7.07 38.10
N GLU A 70 -1.34 6.16 38.28
CA GLU A 70 0.03 6.49 38.64
C GLU A 70 0.70 7.38 37.58
N THR A 71 0.55 7.02 36.30
CA THR A 71 1.10 7.81 35.20
C THR A 71 0.48 9.22 35.15
N GLN A 72 -0.83 9.34 35.36
CA GLN A 72 -1.50 10.64 35.43
C GLN A 72 -1.03 11.48 36.62
N LEU A 73 -0.78 10.86 37.78
CA LEU A 73 -0.26 11.55 38.95
C LEU A 73 1.12 12.14 38.68
N ILE A 74 2.04 11.33 38.12
CA ILE A 74 3.39 11.78 37.76
C ILE A 74 3.33 12.91 36.72
N SER A 75 2.46 12.78 35.71
CA SER A 75 2.26 13.83 34.70
C SER A 75 1.74 15.12 35.32
N ASP A 76 0.79 15.04 36.26
CA ASP A 76 0.25 16.23 36.94
C ASP A 76 1.32 16.93 37.79
N GLU A 77 2.22 16.17 38.43
CA GLU A 77 3.35 16.71 39.20
C GLU A 77 4.39 17.39 38.30
N GLN A 78 4.73 16.78 37.17
CA GLN A 78 5.62 17.36 36.17
C GLN A 78 5.04 18.65 35.58
N ASP A 79 3.76 18.64 35.20
CA ASP A 79 3.09 19.83 34.68
C ASP A 79 3.04 20.96 35.72
N ALA A 80 2.85 20.63 37.01
CA ALA A 80 2.87 21.63 38.08
C ALA A 80 4.26 22.25 38.26
N PHE A 81 5.32 21.45 38.15
CA PHE A 81 6.70 21.94 38.18
C PHE A 81 7.01 22.85 36.98
N SER A 82 6.66 22.42 35.76
CA SER A 82 6.86 23.23 34.55
C SER A 82 6.05 24.53 34.58
N ASP A 83 4.81 24.50 35.08
CA ASP A 83 4.00 25.71 35.24
C ASP A 83 4.64 26.71 36.22
N GLN A 84 5.28 26.21 37.29
CA GLN A 84 6.00 27.04 38.26
C GLN A 84 7.26 27.67 37.64
N GLU A 85 8.08 26.88 36.93
CA GLU A 85 9.27 27.38 36.24
C GLU A 85 8.92 28.44 35.19
N GLN A 86 7.84 28.21 34.44
CA GLN A 86 7.32 29.19 33.49
C GLN A 86 6.89 30.48 34.21
N TYR A 87 6.14 30.37 35.31
CA TYR A 87 5.72 31.52 36.11
C TYR A 87 6.90 32.34 36.63
N ASP A 88 7.93 31.68 37.16
CA ASP A 88 9.13 32.34 37.69
C ASP A 88 9.90 33.06 36.58
N THR A 89 10.02 32.41 35.41
CA THR A 89 10.65 32.99 34.22
C THR A 89 9.90 34.22 33.71
N GLU A 90 8.57 34.13 33.56
CA GLU A 90 7.72 35.24 33.10
C GLU A 90 7.71 36.38 34.13
N THR A 91 7.74 36.08 35.43
CA THR A 91 7.85 37.08 36.49
C THR A 91 9.16 37.85 36.39
N ARG A 92 10.28 37.14 36.20
CA ARG A 92 11.60 37.78 35.99
C ARG A 92 11.62 38.64 34.74
N LEU A 93 11.11 38.13 33.61
CA LEU A 93 11.03 38.88 32.35
C LEU A 93 10.12 40.10 32.47
N THR A 94 9.02 40.00 33.20
CA THR A 94 8.12 41.13 33.44
C THR A 94 8.83 42.25 34.19
N GLN A 95 9.60 41.90 35.24
CA GLN A 95 10.42 42.88 35.98
C GLN A 95 11.49 43.48 35.07
N GLU A 96 12.21 42.67 34.31
CA GLU A 96 13.24 43.13 33.37
C GLU A 96 12.68 44.10 32.32
N TYR A 97 11.54 43.75 31.71
CA TYR A 97 10.91 44.57 30.68
C TYR A 97 10.32 45.86 31.24
N SER A 98 9.84 45.84 32.50
CA SER A 98 9.36 47.06 33.18
C SER A 98 10.47 48.12 33.33
N ILE A 99 11.73 47.68 33.45
CA ILE A 99 12.91 48.54 33.54
C ILE A 99 13.41 48.94 32.14
N GLN A 100 13.47 48.00 31.19
CA GLN A 100 14.06 48.24 29.87
C GLN A 100 13.17 49.06 28.94
N LEU A 101 11.85 48.86 28.95
CA LEU A 101 10.94 49.50 28.00
C LEU A 101 10.95 51.04 28.06
N PRO A 102 10.95 51.69 29.25
CA PRO A 102 11.06 53.15 29.34
C PRO A 102 12.35 53.69 28.69
N GLU A 103 13.48 53.01 28.92
CA GLU A 103 14.77 53.41 28.38
C GLU A 103 14.82 53.24 26.85
N LEU A 104 14.36 52.09 26.33
CA LEU A 104 14.29 51.87 24.88
C LEU A 104 13.36 52.87 24.19
N ARG A 105 12.22 53.23 24.82
CA ARG A 105 11.32 54.27 24.30
C ARG A 105 12.01 55.64 24.24
N LYS A 106 12.77 56.00 25.28
CA LYS A 106 13.55 57.24 25.29
C LYS A 106 14.60 57.26 24.17
N GLN A 107 15.31 56.14 23.99
CA GLN A 107 16.28 55.99 22.90
C GLN A 107 15.61 56.11 21.53
N LEU A 108 14.42 55.52 21.35
CA LEU A 108 13.66 55.60 20.12
C LEU A 108 13.24 57.04 19.79
N GLU A 109 12.75 57.80 20.78
CA GLU A 109 12.37 59.20 20.56
C GLU A 109 13.57 60.10 20.21
N SER A 110 14.73 59.86 20.84
CA SER A 110 15.99 60.52 20.47
C SER A 110 16.41 60.19 19.03
N LEU A 111 16.29 58.92 18.65
CA LEU A 111 16.66 58.44 17.31
C LEU A 111 15.70 58.97 16.23
N LYS A 112 14.39 59.02 16.51
CA LYS A 112 13.40 59.66 15.62
C LYS A 112 13.72 61.13 15.37
N SER A 113 14.12 61.85 16.42
CA SER A 113 14.51 63.27 16.31
C SER A 113 15.76 63.43 15.44
N THR A 114 16.76 62.57 15.65
CA THR A 114 18.01 62.55 14.85
C THR A 114 17.75 62.19 13.39
N TYR A 115 16.90 61.19 13.13
CA TYR A 115 16.48 60.78 11.80
C TYR A 115 15.81 61.92 11.05
N LEU A 116 14.85 62.62 11.68
CA LEU A 116 14.14 63.74 11.05
C LEU A 116 15.09 64.90 10.71
N LEU A 117 16.08 65.18 11.56
CA LEU A 117 17.08 66.20 11.28
C LEU A 117 17.97 65.79 10.10
N GLN A 118 18.40 64.52 10.06
CA GLN A 118 19.21 63.97 8.97
C GLN A 118 18.43 63.97 7.65
N GLU A 119 17.15 63.63 7.66
CA GLU A 119 16.27 63.65 6.48
C GLU A 119 16.20 65.07 5.86
N LYS A 120 16.04 66.09 6.71
CA LYS A 120 16.06 67.50 6.26
C LYS A 120 17.41 67.89 5.65
N SER A 121 18.52 67.42 6.22
CA SER A 121 19.87 67.64 5.67
C SER A 121 20.01 67.02 4.28
N THR A 122 19.63 65.74 4.14
CA THR A 122 19.66 65.03 2.86
C THR A 122 18.84 65.74 1.78
N GLN A 123 17.62 66.20 2.11
CA GLN A 123 16.76 66.95 1.19
C GLN A 123 17.39 68.28 0.75
N LEU A 124 18.06 68.99 1.65
CA LEU A 124 18.75 70.24 1.32
C LEU A 124 19.92 70.01 0.36
N VAL A 125 20.74 68.98 0.61
CA VAL A 125 21.87 68.63 -0.27
C VAL A 125 21.38 68.20 -1.66
N GLN A 126 20.30 67.41 -1.72
CA GLN A 126 19.67 67.03 -2.98
C GLN A 126 19.13 68.24 -3.75
N THR A 127 18.47 69.18 -3.07
CA THR A 127 17.99 70.43 -3.67
C THR A 127 19.14 71.25 -4.25
N ASN A 128 20.24 71.39 -3.51
CA ASN A 128 21.45 72.08 -3.98
C ASN A 128 22.06 71.39 -5.21
N LEU A 129 22.11 70.06 -5.22
CA LEU A 129 22.59 69.29 -6.37
C LEU A 129 21.73 69.53 -7.61
N GLU A 130 20.41 69.57 -7.46
CA GLU A 130 19.50 69.90 -8.56
C GLU A 130 19.71 71.31 -9.09
N MET A 131 19.91 72.30 -8.20
CA MET A 131 20.21 73.67 -8.63
C MET A 131 21.45 73.72 -9.52
N TYR A 132 22.55 73.08 -9.12
CA TYR A 132 23.77 73.05 -9.94
C TYR A 132 23.57 72.29 -11.26
N LYS A 133 22.77 71.21 -11.29
CA LYS A 133 22.44 70.53 -12.56
C LYS A 133 21.64 71.40 -13.51
N ARG A 134 20.69 72.19 -12.98
CA ARG A 134 19.94 73.17 -13.79
C ARG A 134 20.86 74.26 -14.32
N GLU A 135 21.80 74.72 -13.51
CA GLU A 135 22.82 75.69 -13.92
C GLU A 135 23.76 75.14 -15.00
N GLU A 136 24.22 73.89 -14.87
CA GLU A 136 24.99 73.20 -15.92
C GLU A 136 24.22 73.18 -17.25
N SER A 137 22.96 72.75 -17.23
CA SER A 137 22.11 72.70 -18.43
C SER A 137 21.90 74.10 -19.06
N ARG A 138 21.76 75.14 -18.23
CA ARG A 138 21.67 76.53 -18.70
C ARG A 138 22.94 76.98 -19.41
N ILE A 139 24.12 76.69 -18.82
CA ILE A 139 25.42 77.03 -19.41
C ILE A 139 25.64 76.25 -20.71
N GLU A 140 25.34 74.95 -20.74
CA GLU A 140 25.45 74.11 -21.94
C GLU A 140 24.55 74.60 -23.08
N THR A 141 23.32 75.02 -22.76
CA THR A 141 22.40 75.61 -23.74
C THR A 141 22.97 76.89 -24.33
N ARG A 142 23.54 77.77 -23.49
CA ARG A 142 24.18 79.02 -23.93
C ARG A 142 25.42 78.76 -24.79
N LEU A 143 26.26 77.81 -24.40
CA LEU A 143 27.42 77.36 -25.18
C LEU A 143 27.01 76.81 -26.55
N SER A 144 25.94 76.01 -26.61
CA SER A 144 25.39 75.53 -27.88
C SER A 144 24.93 76.69 -28.76
N GLY A 145 24.22 77.68 -28.20
CA GLY A 145 23.83 78.90 -28.90
C GLY A 145 25.02 79.67 -29.48
N ILE A 146 26.09 79.85 -28.70
CA ILE A 146 27.33 80.50 -29.16
C ILE A 146 27.97 79.71 -30.30
N ARG A 147 28.05 78.38 -30.20
CA ARG A 147 28.60 77.52 -31.25
C ARG A 147 27.77 77.59 -32.55
N THR A 148 26.46 77.63 -32.44
CA THR A 148 25.56 77.86 -33.59
C THR A 148 25.80 79.22 -34.21
N GLN A 149 25.91 80.30 -33.42
CA GLN A 149 26.21 81.64 -33.91
C GLN A 149 27.57 81.71 -34.62
N LYS A 150 28.60 81.09 -34.05
CA LYS A 150 29.92 80.96 -34.71
C LYS A 150 29.80 80.20 -36.03
N SER A 151 29.09 79.07 -36.06
CA SER A 151 28.87 78.30 -37.29
C SER A 151 28.14 79.10 -38.37
N LEU A 152 27.14 79.92 -38.00
CA LEU A 152 26.44 80.81 -38.93
C LEU A 152 27.35 81.90 -39.49
N LEU A 153 28.22 82.50 -38.65
CA LEU A 153 29.24 83.46 -39.08
C LEU A 153 30.25 82.80 -40.04
N THR A 154 30.61 81.53 -39.81
CA THR A 154 31.47 80.76 -40.72
C THR A 154 30.76 80.39 -42.03
N LEU A 155 29.46 80.05 -41.99
CA LEU A 155 28.67 79.72 -43.18
C LEU A 155 28.41 80.93 -44.09
N GLN A 156 28.37 82.14 -43.54
CA GLN A 156 28.31 83.39 -44.32
C GLN A 156 29.58 83.62 -45.16
N TYR A 157 30.68 82.93 -44.86
CA TYR A 157 31.97 83.02 -45.57
C TYR A 157 32.61 81.63 -45.70
N PRO A 158 32.13 80.76 -46.61
CA PRO A 158 32.65 79.41 -46.74
C PRO A 158 34.14 79.42 -47.13
N TYR A 159 34.97 78.78 -46.31
CA TYR A 159 36.35 78.47 -46.66
C TYR A 159 36.35 77.35 -47.71
N THR A 160 36.39 77.71 -49.00
CA THR A 160 36.70 76.76 -50.07
C THR A 160 38.20 76.69 -50.27
N GLN A 161 38.85 75.69 -49.67
CA GLN A 161 40.08 75.12 -50.22
C GLN A 161 39.85 73.64 -50.51
N THR A 162 39.21 73.37 -51.64
CA THR A 162 39.68 72.30 -52.52
C THR A 162 40.95 72.80 -53.20
N VAL A 163 41.96 71.92 -53.31
CA VAL A 163 42.93 71.75 -54.42
C VAL A 163 44.26 71.21 -53.89
N HIS A 164 44.41 69.90 -54.10
CA HIS A 164 45.56 69.16 -54.64
C HIS A 164 46.99 69.34 -54.10
N THR A 165 47.50 68.19 -53.65
CA THR A 165 48.90 67.74 -53.69
C THR A 165 49.67 68.16 -54.94
N HIS A 166 50.85 68.80 -54.81
CA HIS A 166 52.05 68.49 -55.61
C HIS A 166 53.34 69.14 -55.10
N PHE A 167 54.45 68.50 -55.49
CA PHE A 167 55.83 68.60 -55.04
C PHE A 167 56.61 69.88 -55.42
N HIS A 168 57.75 70.04 -54.73
CA HIS A 168 59.04 70.65 -55.11
C HIS A 168 59.45 72.04 -54.60
N SER A 169 60.76 72.05 -54.30
CA SER A 169 61.68 73.05 -53.76
C SER A 169 61.73 74.39 -54.50
N HIS A 170 61.94 75.45 -53.71
CA HIS A 170 62.51 76.81 -53.94
C HIS A 170 63.04 77.21 -55.34
N PRO A 171 63.32 78.52 -55.61
CA PRO A 171 62.80 79.78 -55.02
C PRO A 171 62.41 80.81 -56.11
N ALA A 172 61.29 81.50 -55.95
CA ALA A 172 61.08 82.76 -56.64
C ALA A 172 60.23 83.68 -55.78
N VAL A 173 60.78 84.84 -55.45
CA VAL A 173 60.01 85.99 -55.00
C VAL A 173 59.11 86.37 -56.17
N VAL A 174 57.88 85.88 -56.12
CA VAL A 174 56.76 86.36 -56.93
C VAL A 174 55.77 86.95 -55.95
N THR A 175 55.72 88.27 -55.92
CA THR A 175 54.55 89.03 -55.52
C THR A 175 53.36 88.60 -56.39
N THR A 176 52.62 87.62 -55.90
CA THR A 176 51.22 87.40 -56.24
C THR A 176 50.41 87.80 -55.02
N HIS A 177 49.80 88.98 -55.08
CA HIS A 177 48.59 89.23 -54.32
C HIS A 177 47.45 88.50 -55.04
N PRO A 178 46.86 87.43 -54.49
CA PRO A 178 45.47 87.16 -54.79
C PRO A 178 44.67 88.17 -53.95
N ASN A 179 44.29 89.24 -54.62
CA ASN A 179 43.11 90.00 -54.31
C ASN A 179 41.91 89.04 -54.33
N SER A 180 41.71 88.34 -53.21
CA SER A 180 40.42 87.74 -52.86
C SER A 180 39.97 88.47 -51.61
N SER A 181 39.13 89.46 -51.87
CA SER A 181 38.36 90.24 -50.91
C SER A 181 37.47 89.31 -50.08
N TYR A 182 38.04 88.69 -49.07
CA TYR A 182 37.28 88.16 -47.94
C TYR A 182 36.91 89.35 -47.05
N ASN A 183 35.77 89.98 -47.34
CA ASN A 183 35.24 91.06 -46.51
C ASN A 183 34.69 90.51 -45.20
N TRP A 184 35.56 90.06 -44.30
CA TRP A 184 35.24 90.02 -42.88
C TRP A 184 35.12 91.48 -42.44
N THR A 185 33.90 91.97 -42.23
CA THR A 185 33.73 93.33 -41.72
C THR A 185 34.38 93.40 -40.34
N TRP A 186 35.00 94.54 -39.98
CA TRP A 186 35.55 94.74 -38.64
C TRP A 186 34.51 94.41 -37.54
N SER A 187 33.22 94.68 -37.83
CA SER A 187 32.08 94.29 -37.00
C SER A 187 31.98 92.78 -36.76
N ASN A 188 32.10 91.97 -37.82
CA ASN A 188 32.05 90.51 -37.70
C ASN A 188 33.28 89.96 -36.96
N GLN A 189 34.44 90.62 -37.07
CA GLN A 189 35.66 90.20 -36.37
C GLN A 189 35.56 90.50 -34.87
N LEU A 190 35.02 91.66 -34.51
CA LEU A 190 34.72 92.00 -33.12
C LEU A 190 33.69 91.04 -32.52
N GLN A 191 32.62 90.73 -33.26
CA GLN A 191 31.60 89.76 -32.82
C GLN A 191 32.19 88.37 -32.60
N TRP A 192 33.05 87.89 -33.50
CA TRP A 192 33.74 86.62 -33.33
C TRP A 192 34.61 86.58 -32.07
N ASN A 193 35.41 87.63 -31.84
CA ASN A 193 36.26 87.74 -30.65
C ASN A 193 35.44 87.77 -29.36
N ASN A 194 34.32 88.50 -29.34
CA ASN A 194 33.40 88.53 -28.19
C ASN A 194 32.80 87.15 -27.90
N LEU A 195 32.38 86.42 -28.95
CA LEU A 195 31.88 85.04 -28.81
C LEU A 195 32.97 84.05 -28.35
N CYS A 196 34.25 84.29 -28.68
CA CYS A 196 35.38 83.51 -28.16
C CYS A 196 35.66 83.78 -26.68
N ILE A 197 35.60 85.04 -26.26
CA ILE A 197 35.75 85.42 -24.85
C ILE A 197 34.59 84.84 -24.02
N GLU A 198 33.36 85.00 -24.49
CA GLU A 198 32.16 84.46 -23.82
C GLU A 198 32.18 82.94 -23.75
N GLU A 199 32.58 82.23 -24.82
CA GLU A 199 32.74 80.77 -24.79
C GLU A 199 33.79 80.33 -23.76
N SER A 200 34.94 81.00 -23.69
CA SER A 200 36.00 80.67 -22.72
C SER A 200 35.54 80.88 -21.27
N GLN A 201 34.81 81.97 -20.99
CA GLN A 201 34.22 82.23 -19.68
C GLN A 201 33.20 81.15 -19.30
N LEU A 202 32.27 80.83 -20.20
CA LEU A 202 31.25 79.80 -19.95
C LEU A 202 31.86 78.40 -19.81
N LEU A 203 32.94 78.08 -20.50
CA LEU A 203 33.67 76.81 -20.31
C LEU A 203 34.32 76.74 -18.92
N SER A 204 34.85 77.85 -18.41
CA SER A 204 35.39 77.93 -17.05
C SER A 204 34.28 77.79 -16.00
N GLU A 205 33.16 78.50 -16.17
CA GLU A 205 31.97 78.36 -15.31
C GLU A 205 31.42 76.93 -15.32
N LEU A 206 31.35 76.30 -16.50
CA LEU A 206 30.92 74.91 -16.65
C LEU A 206 31.83 73.95 -15.87
N GLN A 207 33.15 74.14 -15.93
CA GLN A 207 34.10 73.33 -15.17
C GLN A 207 33.90 73.49 -13.66
N GLN A 208 33.66 74.72 -13.18
CA GLN A 208 33.37 75.00 -11.78
C GLN A 208 32.05 74.34 -11.33
N VAL A 209 30.97 74.49 -12.11
CA VAL A 209 29.66 73.89 -11.81
C VAL A 209 29.77 72.36 -11.80
N ARG A 210 30.49 71.75 -12.74
CA ARG A 210 30.75 70.30 -12.75
C ARG A 210 31.54 69.82 -11.53
N GLY A 211 32.50 70.63 -11.05
CA GLY A 211 33.18 70.40 -9.78
C GLY A 211 32.22 70.40 -8.60
N ASN A 212 31.33 71.40 -8.52
CA ASN A 212 30.30 71.52 -7.48
C ASN A 212 29.30 70.35 -7.54
N ILE A 213 28.87 69.94 -8.73
CA ILE A 213 28.00 68.78 -8.94
C ILE A 213 28.67 67.50 -8.42
N SER A 214 29.94 67.30 -8.73
CA SER A 214 30.68 66.10 -8.29
C SER A 214 30.83 66.06 -6.77
N SER A 215 31.15 67.21 -6.15
CA SER A 215 31.22 67.36 -4.70
C SER A 215 29.87 67.11 -4.03
N LYS A 216 28.79 67.74 -4.51
CA LYS A 216 27.43 67.55 -3.96
C LYS A 216 26.88 66.16 -4.20
N LYS A 217 27.24 65.47 -5.28
CA LYS A 217 26.92 64.05 -5.48
C LYS A 217 27.54 63.16 -4.40
N LEU A 218 28.78 63.42 -4.00
CA LEU A 218 29.44 62.67 -2.93
C LEU A 218 28.77 62.92 -1.58
N GLU A 219 28.45 64.19 -1.30
CA GLU A 219 27.74 64.60 -0.09
C GLU A 219 26.34 63.96 -0.02
N CYS A 220 25.57 63.94 -1.11
CA CYS A 220 24.29 63.21 -1.18
C CYS A 220 24.45 61.74 -0.80
N ARG A 221 25.44 61.03 -1.38
CA ARG A 221 25.65 59.62 -1.06
C ARG A 221 25.97 59.39 0.41
N PHE A 222 26.78 60.27 0.99
CA PHE A 222 27.14 60.20 2.41
C PHE A 222 25.90 60.42 3.30
N GLU A 223 25.12 61.46 3.02
CA GLU A 223 23.91 61.79 3.78
C GLU A 223 22.82 60.72 3.63
N GLU A 224 22.68 60.10 2.44
CA GLU A 224 21.78 58.98 2.17
C GLU A 224 22.20 57.71 2.93
N THR A 225 23.51 57.40 2.96
CA THR A 225 24.03 56.25 3.72
C THR A 225 23.72 56.41 5.20
N LYS A 226 24.03 57.58 5.78
CA LYS A 226 23.75 57.88 7.18
C LYS A 226 22.25 57.85 7.50
N LEU A 227 21.40 58.33 6.60
CA LEU A 227 19.94 58.25 6.76
C LEU A 227 19.46 56.80 6.77
N SER A 228 20.02 55.94 5.91
CA SER A 228 19.69 54.52 5.86
C SER A 228 20.09 53.77 7.14
N GLU A 229 21.27 54.06 7.70
CA GLU A 229 21.73 53.50 8.98
C GLU A 229 20.80 53.88 10.15
N LEU A 230 20.40 55.16 10.22
CA LEU A 230 19.47 55.63 11.24
C LEU A 230 18.09 54.98 11.10
N LEU A 231 17.62 54.75 9.88
CA LEU A 231 16.35 54.05 9.62
C LEU A 231 16.42 52.60 10.08
N GLU A 232 17.52 51.91 9.79
CA GLU A 232 17.71 50.52 10.24
C GLU A 232 17.73 50.41 11.77
N GLN A 233 18.47 51.30 12.45
CA GLN A 233 18.51 51.36 13.91
C GLN A 233 17.12 51.63 14.49
N LYS A 234 16.38 52.59 13.91
CA LYS A 234 15.02 52.95 14.35
C LYS A 234 14.08 51.77 14.23
N THR A 235 14.02 51.14 13.05
CA THR A 235 13.11 50.01 12.82
C THR A 235 13.47 48.79 13.67
N THR A 236 14.75 48.57 13.97
CA THR A 236 15.20 47.48 14.85
C THR A 236 14.77 47.73 16.29
N LEU A 237 14.91 48.98 16.76
CA LEU A 237 14.50 49.36 18.11
C LEU A 237 12.97 49.33 18.27
N GLU A 238 12.22 49.80 17.28
CA GLU A 238 10.75 49.68 17.22
C GLU A 238 10.31 48.22 17.31
N ARG A 239 10.89 47.33 16.48
CA ARG A 239 10.60 45.89 16.51
C ARG A 239 10.89 45.27 17.88
N LYS A 240 11.99 45.65 18.54
CA LYS A 240 12.34 45.16 19.88
C LYS A 240 11.29 45.60 20.91
N ILE A 241 10.90 46.88 20.89
CA ILE A 241 9.88 47.43 21.79
C ILE A 241 8.53 46.73 21.58
N ASP A 242 8.10 46.57 20.33
CA ASP A 242 6.83 45.93 19.99
C ASP A 242 6.81 44.46 20.40
N SER A 243 7.93 43.74 20.22
CA SER A 243 8.08 42.35 20.66
C SER A 243 7.92 42.22 22.18
N MET A 244 8.64 43.03 22.95
CA MET A 244 8.55 43.04 24.42
C MET A 244 7.14 43.41 24.90
N GLN A 245 6.49 44.38 24.23
CA GLN A 245 5.11 44.75 24.55
C GLN A 245 4.10 43.64 24.22
N ARG A 246 4.29 42.93 23.10
CA ARG A 246 3.45 41.78 22.74
C ARG A 246 3.54 40.69 23.81
N GLN A 247 4.76 40.39 24.26
CA GLN A 247 4.97 39.39 25.31
C GLN A 247 4.25 39.78 26.61
N LEU A 248 4.41 41.03 27.07
CA LEU A 248 3.77 41.52 28.30
C LEU A 248 2.24 41.58 28.23
N ASN A 249 1.71 42.11 27.12
CA ASN A 249 0.29 42.46 27.04
C ASN A 249 -0.58 41.32 26.51
N THR A 250 0.03 40.34 25.82
CA THR A 250 -0.70 39.26 25.15
C THR A 250 -0.25 37.89 25.61
N GLU A 251 1.04 37.57 25.47
CA GLU A 251 1.53 36.20 25.68
C GLU A 251 1.51 35.79 27.16
N PHE A 252 2.11 36.59 28.06
CA PHE A 252 2.14 36.24 29.50
C PHE A 252 0.72 36.15 30.11
N PRO A 253 -0.23 37.08 29.83
CA PRO A 253 -1.60 36.92 30.32
C PRO A 253 -2.33 35.69 29.76
N GLN A 254 -2.08 35.30 28.50
CA GLN A 254 -2.65 34.08 27.93
C GLN A 254 -2.06 32.83 28.56
N ASN A 255 -0.74 32.83 28.81
CA ASN A 255 -0.05 31.75 29.48
C ASN A 255 -0.55 31.59 30.92
N GLU A 256 -0.77 32.69 31.66
CA GLU A 256 -1.34 32.67 33.00
C GLU A 256 -2.75 32.08 33.02
N LYS A 257 -3.63 32.49 32.10
CA LYS A 257 -4.97 31.88 31.97
C LYS A 257 -4.90 30.39 31.69
N SER A 258 -3.94 29.97 30.87
CA SER A 258 -3.72 28.57 30.52
C SER A 258 -3.21 27.76 31.72
N ARG A 259 -2.26 28.31 32.49
CA ARG A 259 -1.77 27.73 33.75
C ARG A 259 -2.89 27.59 34.76
N GLN A 260 -3.72 28.61 34.93
CA GLN A 260 -4.84 28.59 35.87
C GLN A 260 -5.85 27.49 35.52
N ARG A 261 -6.20 27.33 34.22
CA ARG A 261 -7.05 26.23 33.77
C ARG A 261 -6.42 24.86 34.08
N ARG A 262 -5.14 24.66 33.74
CA ARG A 262 -4.42 23.41 34.04
C ARG A 262 -4.39 23.13 35.55
N LYS A 263 -4.20 24.16 36.37
CA LYS A 263 -4.22 24.06 37.84
C LYS A 263 -5.59 23.63 38.36
N GLU A 264 -6.67 24.20 37.83
CA GLU A 264 -8.06 23.80 38.17
C GLU A 264 -8.35 22.35 37.77
N GLU A 265 -7.93 21.95 36.56
CA GLU A 265 -8.07 20.57 36.10
C GLU A 265 -7.29 19.59 36.98
N ARG A 266 -6.05 19.93 37.39
CA ARG A 266 -5.26 19.13 38.34
C ARG A 266 -5.93 19.07 39.71
N ALA A 267 -6.49 20.17 40.20
CA ALA A 267 -7.20 20.21 41.48
C ALA A 267 -8.47 19.34 41.46
N PHE A 268 -9.20 19.34 40.35
CA PHE A 268 -10.34 18.45 40.13
C PHE A 268 -9.91 16.98 40.18
N ARG A 269 -8.86 16.60 39.42
CA ARG A 269 -8.31 15.23 39.44
C ARG A 269 -7.81 14.83 40.83
N ALA A 270 -7.10 15.72 41.53
CA ALA A 270 -6.63 15.49 42.89
C ALA A 270 -7.78 15.31 43.90
N SER A 271 -8.90 15.99 43.69
CA SER A 271 -10.11 15.80 44.49
C SER A 271 -10.75 14.43 44.23
N ALA A 272 -10.84 14.02 42.96
CA ALA A 272 -11.34 12.69 42.58
C ALA A 272 -10.52 11.55 43.23
N ARG A 273 -9.19 11.70 43.35
CA ARG A 273 -8.33 10.71 44.03
C ARG A 273 -8.66 10.49 45.51
N LYS A 274 -9.25 11.48 46.19
CA LYS A 274 -9.57 11.41 47.63
C LYS A 274 -10.89 10.67 47.90
N THR A 275 -11.70 10.47 46.87
CA THR A 275 -12.97 9.76 46.93
C THR A 275 -12.83 8.41 46.23
N GLU A 276 -13.70 7.43 46.53
CA GLU A 276 -13.87 6.31 45.63
C GLU A 276 -14.33 6.87 44.27
N ASP A 277 -13.49 6.74 43.25
CA ASP A 277 -13.69 7.33 41.93
C ASP A 277 -14.09 6.26 40.90
N PRO A 278 -15.37 5.83 40.88
CA PRO A 278 -15.83 4.79 39.96
C PRO A 278 -15.82 5.25 38.49
N GLN A 279 -15.80 6.57 38.25
CA GLN A 279 -15.81 7.15 36.90
C GLN A 279 -14.40 7.45 36.36
N LEU A 280 -13.36 7.19 37.15
CA LEU A 280 -11.96 7.49 36.81
C LEU A 280 -11.75 8.96 36.41
N ASN A 281 -12.44 9.87 37.10
CA ASN A 281 -12.30 11.32 36.97
C ASN A 281 -10.94 11.84 37.45
N GLN A 282 -10.16 11.02 38.15
CA GLN A 282 -8.74 11.27 38.44
C GLN A 282 -7.85 11.20 37.20
N LEU A 283 -8.34 10.65 36.09
CA LEU A 283 -7.68 10.64 34.79
C LEU A 283 -8.15 11.82 33.94
N SER A 284 -7.25 12.36 33.10
CA SER A 284 -7.68 13.26 32.03
C SER A 284 -8.58 12.52 31.04
N TYR A 285 -9.43 13.25 30.31
CA TYR A 285 -10.32 12.67 29.30
C TYR A 285 -9.56 11.76 28.32
N ARG A 286 -8.42 12.25 27.81
CA ARG A 286 -7.56 11.53 26.87
C ARG A 286 -7.02 10.23 27.47
N ASN A 287 -6.56 10.27 28.73
CA ASN A 287 -6.00 9.09 29.38
C ASN A 287 -7.09 8.07 29.75
N ARG A 288 -8.30 8.53 30.07
CA ARG A 288 -9.47 7.65 30.26
C ARG A 288 -9.86 6.93 28.97
N GLU A 289 -9.87 7.64 27.85
CA GLU A 289 -10.14 7.04 26.54
C GLU A 289 -9.05 6.01 26.16
N ALA A 290 -7.78 6.36 26.33
CA ALA A 290 -6.66 5.45 26.08
C ALA A 290 -6.74 4.18 26.97
N LEU A 291 -7.07 4.34 28.25
CA LEU A 291 -7.28 3.22 29.18
C LEU A 291 -8.44 2.31 28.71
N SER A 292 -9.58 2.91 28.34
CA SER A 292 -10.74 2.17 27.85
C SER A 292 -10.42 1.35 26.59
N GLN A 293 -9.69 1.95 25.64
CA GLN A 293 -9.24 1.25 24.43
C GLN A 293 -8.28 0.10 24.76
N LYS A 294 -7.34 0.31 25.70
CA LYS A 294 -6.38 -0.71 26.13
C LYS A 294 -7.08 -1.90 26.79
N ILE A 295 -8.02 -1.65 27.70
CA ILE A 295 -8.84 -2.70 28.36
C ILE A 295 -9.67 -3.45 27.31
N SER A 296 -10.35 -2.73 26.40
CA SER A 296 -11.18 -3.34 25.35
C SER A 296 -10.36 -4.26 24.45
N THR A 297 -9.17 -3.84 24.04
CA THR A 297 -8.27 -4.64 23.22
C THR A 297 -7.81 -5.90 23.94
N GLN A 298 -7.41 -5.78 25.21
CA GLN A 298 -7.00 -6.93 26.02
C GLN A 298 -8.15 -7.91 26.26
N ASN A 299 -9.36 -7.42 26.56
CA ASN A 299 -10.54 -8.26 26.73
C ASN A 299 -10.85 -9.06 25.47
N LYS A 300 -10.79 -8.42 24.29
CA LYS A 300 -10.97 -9.12 23.01
C LYS A 300 -9.90 -10.18 22.77
N ALA A 301 -8.65 -9.94 23.18
CA ALA A 301 -7.58 -10.92 23.08
C ALA A 301 -7.84 -12.14 23.98
N LEU A 302 -8.31 -11.91 25.21
CA LEU A 302 -8.69 -12.98 26.14
C LEU A 302 -9.90 -13.77 25.66
N ASP A 303 -10.92 -13.11 25.10
CA ASP A 303 -12.08 -13.78 24.53
C ASP A 303 -11.68 -14.70 23.36
N ARG A 304 -10.82 -14.22 22.46
CA ARG A 304 -10.26 -15.04 21.38
C ARG A 304 -9.43 -16.22 21.90
N LEU A 305 -8.64 -16.01 22.95
CA LEU A 305 -7.88 -17.09 23.56
C LEU A 305 -8.82 -18.14 24.18
N LYS A 306 -9.89 -17.70 24.87
CA LYS A 306 -10.92 -18.57 25.43
C LYS A 306 -11.59 -19.41 24.34
N GLU A 307 -12.00 -18.78 23.24
CA GLU A 307 -12.61 -19.45 22.09
C GLU A 307 -11.65 -20.48 21.47
N LYS A 308 -10.37 -20.14 21.32
CA LYS A 308 -9.36 -21.07 20.83
C LYS A 308 -9.19 -22.29 21.74
N LEU A 309 -9.12 -22.08 23.05
CA LEU A 309 -8.97 -23.16 24.03
C LEU A 309 -10.25 -24.02 24.11
N ASP A 310 -11.42 -23.42 23.98
CA ASP A 310 -12.70 -24.14 23.91
C ASP A 310 -12.78 -25.03 22.66
N GLN A 311 -12.34 -24.51 21.51
CA GLN A 311 -12.26 -25.30 20.28
C GLN A 311 -11.26 -26.45 20.42
N GLU A 312 -10.07 -26.18 20.96
CA GLU A 312 -9.04 -27.21 21.19
C GLU A 312 -9.55 -28.31 22.13
N ALA A 313 -10.25 -27.95 23.22
CA ALA A 313 -10.89 -28.91 24.11
C ALA A 313 -11.95 -29.76 23.38
N SER A 314 -12.77 -29.13 22.54
CA SER A 314 -13.79 -29.81 21.74
C SER A 314 -13.16 -30.83 20.80
N ASP A 315 -12.10 -30.44 20.10
CA ASP A 315 -11.44 -31.29 19.11
C ASP A 315 -10.79 -32.54 19.74
N MET A 316 -10.28 -32.44 20.97
CA MET A 316 -9.65 -33.57 21.67
C MET A 316 -10.58 -34.34 22.62
N SER A 317 -11.75 -33.81 22.97
CA SER A 317 -12.63 -34.38 24.01
C SER A 317 -12.96 -35.85 23.76
N TYR A 318 -13.37 -36.20 22.53
CA TYR A 318 -13.78 -37.56 22.21
C TYR A 318 -12.60 -38.54 22.17
N SER A 319 -11.44 -38.14 21.60
CA SER A 319 -10.25 -39.01 21.56
C SER A 319 -9.71 -39.28 22.97
N VAL A 320 -9.66 -38.26 23.82
CA VAL A 320 -9.27 -38.40 25.23
C VAL A 320 -10.25 -39.31 25.97
N PHE A 321 -11.56 -39.18 25.71
CA PHE A 321 -12.56 -40.09 26.28
C PHE A 321 -12.31 -41.56 25.93
N LEU A 322 -12.00 -41.88 24.66
CA LEU A 322 -11.69 -43.26 24.28
C LEU A 322 -10.43 -43.79 24.98
N THR A 323 -9.37 -42.99 25.06
CA THR A 323 -8.11 -43.38 25.71
C THR A 323 -8.28 -43.59 27.21
N GLU A 324 -8.91 -42.64 27.91
CA GLU A 324 -9.10 -42.73 29.36
C GLU A 324 -10.07 -43.86 29.74
N LEU A 325 -11.09 -44.12 28.92
CA LEU A 325 -12.00 -45.24 29.14
C LEU A 325 -11.30 -46.58 28.95
N GLU A 326 -10.42 -46.72 27.96
CA GLU A 326 -9.58 -47.92 27.80
C GLU A 326 -8.77 -48.21 29.05
N LEU A 327 -8.00 -47.21 29.51
CA LEU A 327 -7.16 -47.33 30.70
C LEU A 327 -7.99 -47.74 31.92
N LYS A 328 -9.20 -47.19 32.06
CA LYS A 328 -10.10 -47.54 33.17
C LYS A 328 -10.59 -48.98 33.08
N LEU A 329 -11.02 -49.43 31.90
CA LEU A 329 -11.53 -50.79 31.68
C LEU A 329 -10.44 -51.86 31.82
N GLU A 330 -9.18 -51.52 31.54
CA GLU A 330 -8.01 -52.40 31.75
C GLU A 330 -7.59 -52.51 33.22
N SER A 331 -7.80 -51.45 34.02
CA SER A 331 -7.28 -51.34 35.39
C SER A 331 -7.89 -52.28 36.44
N GLN A 332 -8.77 -53.23 36.07
CA GLN A 332 -9.52 -54.18 36.94
C GLN A 332 -10.32 -53.56 38.12
N ASN A 333 -10.21 -52.25 38.37
CA ASN A 333 -10.87 -51.48 39.44
C ASN A 333 -12.18 -50.82 38.97
N THR A 334 -13.02 -51.52 38.19
CA THR A 334 -14.34 -51.02 37.81
C THR A 334 -15.40 -51.47 38.83
N ASN A 335 -15.39 -50.89 40.03
CA ASN A 335 -16.31 -51.23 41.12
C ASN A 335 -17.81 -51.03 40.80
N HIS A 336 -18.15 -50.41 39.67
CA HIS A 336 -19.51 -50.04 39.29
C HIS A 336 -20.04 -50.74 38.02
N LEU A 337 -19.24 -51.59 37.37
CA LEU A 337 -19.63 -52.28 36.12
C LEU A 337 -19.62 -53.80 36.32
N LEU A 338 -20.66 -54.48 35.83
CA LEU A 338 -20.71 -55.93 35.77
C LEU A 338 -19.70 -56.45 34.72
N MET A 339 -19.27 -57.71 34.85
CA MET A 339 -18.27 -58.30 33.95
C MET A 339 -18.73 -58.30 32.47
N ASN A 340 -20.01 -58.60 32.22
CA ASN A 340 -20.61 -58.56 30.88
C ASN A 340 -20.74 -57.13 30.32
N GLU A 341 -21.02 -56.15 31.18
CA GLU A 341 -21.04 -54.73 30.80
C GLU A 341 -19.64 -54.24 30.42
N ASN A 342 -18.62 -54.63 31.20
CA ASN A 342 -17.22 -54.29 30.93
C ASN A 342 -16.76 -54.87 29.58
N GLU A 343 -17.02 -56.16 29.31
CA GLU A 343 -16.68 -56.77 28.03
C GLU A 343 -17.45 -56.17 26.84
N ALA A 344 -18.73 -55.83 27.03
CA ALA A 344 -19.51 -55.13 26.01
C ALA A 344 -18.91 -53.73 25.71
N LEU A 345 -18.53 -52.96 26.74
CA LEU A 345 -17.90 -51.66 26.57
C LEU A 345 -16.53 -51.77 25.89
N LYS A 346 -15.70 -52.76 26.23
CA LYS A 346 -14.43 -53.02 25.53
C LYS A 346 -14.64 -53.31 24.04
N MET A 347 -15.65 -54.12 23.71
CA MET A 347 -15.98 -54.44 22.32
C MET A 347 -16.44 -53.19 21.56
N ILE A 348 -17.34 -52.38 22.15
CA ILE A 348 -17.78 -51.11 21.55
C ILE A 348 -16.60 -50.14 21.40
N LEU A 349 -15.76 -50.00 22.41
CA LEU A 349 -14.57 -49.16 22.41
C LEU A 349 -13.60 -49.52 21.28
N GLY A 350 -13.31 -50.82 21.10
CA GLY A 350 -12.46 -51.29 20.00
C GLY A 350 -13.02 -50.91 18.63
N ILE A 351 -14.34 -51.10 18.44
CA ILE A 351 -15.03 -50.70 17.20
C ILE A 351 -14.97 -49.18 17.00
N MET A 352 -15.16 -48.39 18.06
CA MET A 352 -15.14 -46.92 17.98
C MET A 352 -13.74 -46.34 17.74
N LYS A 353 -12.69 -47.00 18.22
CA LYS A 353 -11.29 -46.63 17.89
C LYS A 353 -10.97 -46.87 16.43
N GLU A 354 -11.38 -48.02 15.89
CA GLU A 354 -11.24 -48.33 14.46
C GLU A 354 -12.04 -47.33 13.61
N TYR A 355 -13.27 -47.01 14.04
CA TYR A 355 -14.07 -45.96 13.42
C TYR A 355 -13.36 -44.60 13.44
N GLN A 356 -12.73 -44.20 14.55
CA GLN A 356 -12.05 -42.90 14.65
C GLN A 356 -10.81 -42.82 13.76
N LEU A 357 -10.09 -43.92 13.59
CA LEU A 357 -8.97 -44.00 12.65
C LEU A 357 -9.46 -43.78 11.21
N LEU A 358 -10.51 -44.49 10.80
CA LEU A 358 -11.12 -44.32 9.47
C LEU A 358 -11.70 -42.91 9.27
N ALA A 359 -12.31 -42.31 10.28
CA ALA A 359 -12.83 -40.95 10.22
C ALA A 359 -11.70 -39.91 10.00
N THR A 360 -10.53 -40.12 10.62
CA THR A 360 -9.36 -39.26 10.44
C THR A 360 -8.80 -39.39 9.01
N GLU A 361 -8.76 -40.61 8.48
CA GLU A 361 -8.36 -40.88 7.10
C GLU A 361 -9.37 -40.31 6.09
N GLU A 362 -10.66 -40.40 6.37
CA GLU A 362 -11.74 -39.80 5.58
C GLU A 362 -11.53 -38.28 5.44
N GLN A 363 -11.32 -37.59 6.56
CA GLN A 363 -11.10 -36.14 6.57
C GLN A 363 -9.83 -35.74 5.78
N ARG A 364 -8.75 -36.53 5.89
CA ARG A 364 -7.53 -36.36 5.10
C ARG A 364 -7.82 -36.51 3.60
N MET A 365 -8.54 -37.58 3.22
CA MET A 365 -8.90 -37.84 1.81
C MET A 365 -9.83 -36.77 1.24
N GLN A 366 -10.82 -36.29 2.00
CA GLN A 366 -11.68 -35.18 1.57
C GLN A 366 -10.89 -33.89 1.33
N THR A 367 -9.86 -33.62 2.15
CA THR A 367 -8.99 -32.45 1.98
C THR A 367 -8.12 -32.60 0.72
N GLN A 368 -7.52 -33.77 0.52
CA GLN A 368 -6.74 -34.08 -0.68
C GLN A 368 -7.59 -34.00 -1.95
N LEU A 369 -8.83 -34.51 -1.91
CA LEU A 369 -9.76 -34.45 -3.03
C LEU A 369 -10.20 -33.02 -3.34
N LYS A 370 -10.36 -32.14 -2.34
CA LYS A 370 -10.60 -30.70 -2.58
C LYS A 370 -9.40 -30.03 -3.25
N GLU A 371 -8.18 -30.39 -2.88
CA GLU A 371 -6.96 -29.86 -3.46
C GLU A 371 -6.75 -30.34 -4.91
N GLU A 372 -6.89 -31.64 -5.17
CA GLU A 372 -6.82 -32.21 -6.51
C GLU A 372 -7.94 -31.68 -7.42
N ASN A 373 -9.16 -31.44 -6.91
CA ASN A 373 -10.21 -30.77 -7.68
C ASN A 373 -9.85 -29.31 -8.04
N ARG A 374 -9.25 -28.56 -7.13
CA ARG A 374 -8.75 -27.20 -7.43
C ARG A 374 -7.66 -27.22 -8.49
N LYS A 375 -6.76 -28.20 -8.42
CA LYS A 375 -5.70 -28.43 -9.40
C LYS A 375 -6.28 -28.82 -10.76
N LEU A 376 -7.24 -29.74 -10.82
CA LEU A 376 -7.96 -30.09 -12.05
C LEU A 376 -8.63 -28.86 -12.68
N GLN A 377 -9.35 -28.06 -11.88
CA GLN A 377 -9.97 -26.81 -12.35
C GLN A 377 -8.94 -25.83 -12.90
N SER A 378 -7.76 -25.72 -12.27
CA SER A 378 -6.68 -24.87 -12.78
C SER A 378 -6.09 -25.39 -14.10
N LEU A 379 -5.89 -26.70 -14.22
CA LEU A 379 -5.37 -27.33 -15.43
C LEU A 379 -6.36 -27.23 -16.61
N GLN A 380 -7.67 -27.39 -16.34
CA GLN A 380 -8.73 -27.21 -17.34
C GLN A 380 -8.80 -25.77 -17.85
N ARG A 381 -8.72 -24.77 -16.96
CA ARG A 381 -8.65 -23.35 -17.36
C ARG A 381 -7.41 -23.05 -18.21
N ASN A 382 -6.26 -23.63 -17.86
CA ASN A 382 -5.03 -23.45 -18.64
C ASN A 382 -5.13 -24.12 -20.01
N LEU A 383 -5.78 -25.29 -20.12
CA LEU A 383 -6.04 -25.94 -21.40
C LEU A 383 -6.98 -25.08 -22.27
N GLU A 384 -8.07 -24.57 -21.71
CA GLU A 384 -9.03 -23.69 -22.40
C GLU A 384 -8.34 -22.42 -22.92
N SER A 385 -7.52 -21.77 -22.10
CA SER A 385 -6.73 -20.60 -22.49
C SER A 385 -5.75 -20.90 -23.62
N ASN A 386 -5.05 -22.04 -23.55
CA ASN A 386 -4.11 -22.46 -24.59
C ASN A 386 -4.80 -22.84 -25.90
N THR A 387 -6.00 -23.44 -25.85
CA THR A 387 -6.81 -23.69 -27.05
C THR A 387 -7.31 -22.39 -27.69
N GLN A 388 -7.74 -21.42 -26.88
CA GLN A 388 -8.19 -20.11 -27.39
C GLN A 388 -7.04 -19.31 -28.00
N LEU A 389 -5.84 -19.35 -27.42
CA LEU A 389 -4.64 -18.74 -27.99
C LEU A 389 -4.22 -19.42 -29.31
N ALA A 390 -4.31 -20.75 -29.40
CA ALA A 390 -4.04 -21.49 -30.63
C ALA A 390 -5.06 -21.21 -31.74
N GLU A 391 -6.35 -21.16 -31.42
CA GLU A 391 -7.42 -20.79 -32.36
C GLU A 391 -7.29 -19.34 -32.81
N SER A 392 -6.96 -18.43 -31.89
CA SER A 392 -6.68 -17.01 -32.20
C SER A 392 -5.48 -16.88 -33.13
N ASN A 393 -4.40 -17.63 -32.90
CA ASN A 393 -3.24 -17.66 -33.80
C ASN A 393 -3.59 -18.26 -35.18
N GLN A 394 -4.43 -19.29 -35.25
CA GLN A 394 -4.89 -19.85 -36.51
C GLN A 394 -5.76 -18.85 -37.29
N GLN A 395 -6.65 -18.13 -36.59
CA GLN A 395 -7.49 -17.10 -37.18
C GLN A 395 -6.68 -15.87 -37.62
N LEU A 396 -5.69 -15.45 -36.83
CA LEU A 396 -4.76 -14.37 -37.20
C LEU A 396 -3.89 -14.76 -38.40
N THR A 397 -3.48 -16.02 -38.50
CA THR A 397 -2.76 -16.55 -39.67
C THR A 397 -3.63 -16.52 -40.92
N GLN A 398 -4.88 -16.99 -40.84
CA GLN A 398 -5.84 -16.91 -41.95
C GLN A 398 -6.14 -15.46 -42.36
N ASN A 399 -6.26 -14.55 -41.39
CA ASN A 399 -6.48 -13.12 -41.65
C ASN A 399 -5.24 -12.47 -42.29
N SER A 400 -4.04 -12.85 -41.87
CA SER A 400 -2.77 -12.39 -42.46
C SER A 400 -2.60 -12.91 -43.89
N GLU A 401 -2.92 -14.19 -44.14
CA GLU A 401 -2.91 -14.80 -45.47
C GLU A 401 -3.96 -14.18 -46.41
N SER A 402 -5.16 -13.90 -45.88
CA SER A 402 -6.22 -13.20 -46.63
C SER A 402 -5.82 -11.77 -46.98
N ALA A 403 -5.23 -11.02 -46.04
CA ALA A 403 -4.71 -9.68 -46.28
C ALA A 403 -3.53 -9.67 -47.27
N ALA A 404 -2.63 -10.65 -47.20
CA ALA A 404 -1.53 -10.82 -48.15
C ALA A 404 -2.01 -11.21 -49.56
N SER A 405 -3.05 -12.06 -49.64
CA SER A 405 -3.72 -12.42 -50.89
C SER A 405 -4.45 -11.21 -51.50
N ALA A 406 -5.15 -10.42 -50.69
CA ALA A 406 -5.79 -9.16 -51.11
C ALA A 406 -4.76 -8.11 -51.56
N ARG A 407 -3.59 -8.04 -50.91
CA ARG A 407 -2.44 -7.23 -51.31
C ARG A 407 -1.87 -7.67 -52.67
N ASN A 408 -1.71 -8.97 -52.90
CA ASN A 408 -1.20 -9.49 -54.16
C ASN A 408 -2.23 -9.36 -55.30
N THR A 409 -3.51 -9.52 -55.02
CA THR A 409 -4.60 -9.33 -56.01
C THR A 409 -4.71 -7.85 -56.41
N SER A 410 -4.54 -6.92 -55.47
CA SER A 410 -4.55 -5.48 -55.78
C SER A 410 -3.28 -5.01 -56.51
N LEU A 411 -2.11 -5.64 -56.26
CA LEU A 411 -0.88 -5.47 -57.05
C LEU A 411 -1.06 -5.85 -58.53
N PHE A 412 -1.82 -6.92 -58.81
CA PHE A 412 -2.10 -7.38 -60.18
C PHE A 412 -3.02 -6.41 -60.95
N ILE A 413 -3.99 -5.81 -60.26
CA ILE A 413 -4.94 -4.84 -60.83
C ILE A 413 -4.26 -3.46 -61.04
N GLY A 414 -3.37 -3.03 -60.13
CA GLY A 414 -2.61 -1.79 -60.30
C GLY A 414 -1.49 -1.86 -61.35
N GLY A 415 -0.85 -3.03 -61.52
CA GLY A 415 0.22 -3.24 -62.49
C GLY A 415 -0.21 -3.23 -63.96
N THR A 416 -1.48 -3.54 -64.23
CA THR A 416 -2.02 -3.59 -65.61
C THR A 416 -2.48 -2.22 -66.13
N SER A 417 -2.79 -1.25 -65.25
CA SER A 417 -3.19 0.11 -65.63
C SER A 417 -2.04 1.05 -66.04
N ALA A 418 -0.78 0.72 -65.73
CA ALA A 418 0.38 1.57 -66.06
C ALA A 418 0.95 1.35 -67.49
N VAL A 419 0.53 0.29 -68.21
CA VAL A 419 1.06 -0.04 -69.56
C VAL A 419 0.21 0.57 -70.69
N GLY A 420 -1.02 1.02 -70.42
CA GLY A 420 -1.93 1.58 -71.44
C GLY A 420 -1.72 3.06 -71.79
N GLY A 421 -0.87 3.80 -71.07
CA GLY A 421 -0.83 5.27 -71.10
C GLY A 421 0.11 5.94 -72.10
N VAL A 422 0.96 5.22 -72.84
CA VAL A 422 2.00 5.85 -73.68
C VAL A 422 1.79 5.65 -75.19
N VAL A 423 0.85 4.80 -75.62
CA VAL A 423 0.55 4.62 -77.06
C VAL A 423 -0.33 5.75 -77.64
N GLY A 424 -0.93 6.59 -76.79
CA GLY A 424 -1.84 7.67 -77.20
C GLY A 424 -1.20 8.92 -77.82
N ALA A 425 0.12 9.09 -77.72
CA ALA A 425 0.79 10.32 -78.18
C ALA A 425 1.23 10.28 -79.66
N ILE A 426 1.15 9.13 -80.35
CA ILE A 426 1.71 8.96 -81.71
C ILE A 426 0.63 8.98 -82.82
N MET A 427 -0.67 8.88 -82.50
CA MET A 427 -1.71 8.81 -83.54
C MET A 427 -2.43 10.14 -83.87
N VAL A 428 -2.10 11.27 -83.23
CA VAL A 428 -2.86 12.53 -83.42
C VAL A 428 -2.27 13.43 -84.53
N THR A 429 -1.17 13.06 -85.19
CA THR A 429 -0.54 13.89 -86.24
C THR A 429 -0.86 13.49 -87.69
N ASN A 430 -1.68 12.48 -87.97
CA ASN A 430 -2.17 12.18 -89.33
C ASN A 430 -3.51 11.42 -89.33
N MET A 431 -4.65 12.13 -89.39
CA MET A 431 -5.68 11.95 -90.42
C MET A 431 -6.97 12.69 -90.04
N ILE A 432 -7.31 13.61 -90.95
CA ILE A 432 -8.54 14.41 -91.03
C ILE A 432 -9.65 13.51 -91.60
N VAL A 433 -10.91 13.84 -91.28
CA VAL A 433 -12.17 13.24 -91.76
C VAL A 433 -12.72 12.07 -90.93
N ASP A 434 -13.13 12.30 -89.68
CA ASP A 434 -14.49 11.93 -89.20
C ASP A 434 -14.75 12.38 -87.73
N PRO A 435 -15.98 12.75 -87.34
CA PRO A 435 -16.33 13.31 -86.02
C PRO A 435 -16.15 12.37 -84.81
N ILE A 436 -15.78 11.10 -85.04
CA ILE A 436 -15.60 10.09 -83.99
C ILE A 436 -14.27 10.29 -83.21
N LEU A 437 -13.32 11.04 -83.77
CA LEU A 437 -11.94 11.17 -83.23
C LEU A 437 -11.77 12.14 -82.05
N PHE A 438 -12.79 12.88 -81.62
CA PHE A 438 -12.71 13.76 -80.44
C PHE A 438 -12.89 13.02 -79.10
N PHE A 439 -13.51 11.83 -79.10
CA PHE A 439 -13.73 11.03 -77.89
C PHE A 439 -12.46 10.35 -77.38
N VAL A 440 -11.52 10.03 -78.27
CA VAL A 440 -10.35 9.21 -77.93
C VAL A 440 -9.34 9.98 -77.04
N PRO A 441 -8.93 11.22 -77.35
CA PRO A 441 -7.98 11.94 -76.50
C PRO A 441 -8.58 12.36 -75.15
N GLY A 442 -9.88 12.73 -75.14
CA GLY A 442 -10.61 13.02 -73.90
C GLY A 442 -10.79 11.78 -73.02
N GLY A 443 -11.07 10.62 -73.62
CA GLY A 443 -11.11 9.34 -72.93
C GLY A 443 -9.76 8.96 -72.32
N LEU A 444 -8.64 9.19 -73.03
CA LEU A 444 -7.29 8.88 -72.51
C LEU A 444 -6.89 9.77 -71.33
N ALA A 445 -7.26 11.06 -71.33
CA ALA A 445 -7.02 11.95 -70.18
C ALA A 445 -7.85 11.54 -68.96
N LEU A 446 -9.10 11.13 -69.17
CA LEU A 446 -9.98 10.59 -68.13
C LEU A 446 -9.43 9.29 -67.56
N VAL A 447 -8.92 8.40 -68.41
CA VAL A 447 -8.21 7.17 -68.00
C VAL A 447 -6.98 7.52 -67.17
N ALA A 448 -6.17 8.52 -67.54
CA ALA A 448 -5.00 8.91 -66.75
C ALA A 448 -5.36 9.43 -65.35
N VAL A 449 -6.41 10.25 -65.23
CA VAL A 449 -6.89 10.75 -63.94
C VAL A 449 -7.47 9.61 -63.08
N VAL A 450 -8.26 8.71 -63.69
CA VAL A 450 -8.78 7.52 -63.02
C VAL A 450 -7.63 6.63 -62.55
N SER A 451 -6.60 6.43 -63.37
CA SER A 451 -5.39 5.67 -62.99
C SER A 451 -4.66 6.28 -61.81
N LEU A 452 -4.57 7.61 -61.73
CA LEU A 452 -3.89 8.30 -60.63
C LEU A 452 -4.70 8.23 -59.33
N ILE A 453 -6.04 8.33 -59.41
CA ILE A 453 -6.95 8.12 -58.28
C ILE A 453 -6.85 6.66 -57.79
N VAL A 454 -6.86 5.68 -58.70
CA VAL A 454 -6.71 4.26 -58.35
C VAL A 454 -5.34 4.01 -57.72
N ALA A 455 -4.26 4.62 -58.21
CA ALA A 455 -2.93 4.51 -57.61
C ALA A 455 -2.84 5.16 -56.22
N PHE A 456 -3.53 6.28 -55.99
CA PHE A 456 -3.59 6.94 -54.68
C PHE A 456 -4.40 6.12 -53.67
N VAL A 457 -5.57 5.61 -54.07
CA VAL A 457 -6.38 4.69 -53.26
C VAL A 457 -5.60 3.41 -52.96
N TYR A 458 -4.83 2.90 -53.94
CA TYR A 458 -3.93 1.76 -53.76
C TYR A 458 -2.86 2.03 -52.71
N HIS A 459 -2.21 3.19 -52.72
CA HIS A 459 -1.14 3.49 -51.75
C HIS A 459 -1.68 3.58 -50.31
N ILE A 460 -2.92 4.06 -50.15
CA ILE A 460 -3.62 4.09 -48.86
C ILE A 460 -4.03 2.68 -48.42
N GLN A 461 -4.63 1.89 -49.32
CA GLN A 461 -5.04 0.51 -49.03
C GLN A 461 -3.84 -0.39 -48.71
N LYS A 462 -2.75 -0.28 -49.47
CA LYS A 462 -1.50 -1.00 -49.20
C LYS A 462 -0.94 -0.66 -47.82
N SER A 463 -0.92 0.63 -47.45
CA SER A 463 -0.47 1.04 -46.13
C SER A 463 -1.35 0.50 -45.01
N SER A 464 -2.67 0.38 -45.23
CA SER A 464 -3.59 -0.23 -44.28
C SER A 464 -3.33 -1.73 -44.14
N TYR A 465 -3.19 -2.45 -45.26
CA TYR A 465 -2.94 -3.89 -45.24
C TYR A 465 -1.57 -4.24 -44.66
N ASP A 466 -0.52 -3.47 -44.97
CA ASP A 466 0.81 -3.68 -44.38
C ASP A 466 0.78 -3.38 -42.86
N ALA A 467 -0.02 -2.39 -42.41
CA ALA A 467 -0.22 -2.13 -40.98
C ALA A 467 -1.02 -3.24 -40.27
N ASP A 468 -2.03 -3.80 -40.93
CA ASP A 468 -2.82 -4.92 -40.40
C ASP A 468 -1.99 -6.21 -40.34
N ILE A 469 -1.17 -6.49 -41.35
CA ILE A 469 -0.23 -7.62 -41.37
C ILE A 469 0.83 -7.45 -40.26
N ASP A 470 1.41 -6.27 -40.09
CA ASP A 470 2.43 -6.03 -39.05
C ASP A 470 1.84 -6.12 -37.64
N ARG A 471 0.61 -5.63 -37.44
CA ARG A 471 -0.13 -5.76 -36.17
C ARG A 471 -0.48 -7.22 -35.86
N ASN A 472 -0.92 -7.98 -36.85
CA ASN A 472 -1.22 -9.40 -36.69
C ASN A 472 0.04 -10.21 -36.41
N ASN A 473 1.15 -9.94 -37.11
CA ASN A 473 2.45 -10.58 -36.87
C ASN A 473 3.00 -10.27 -35.47
N LYS A 474 2.90 -9.01 -35.01
CA LYS A 474 3.28 -8.65 -33.64
C LYS A 474 2.43 -9.36 -32.59
N SER A 475 1.13 -9.51 -32.86
CA SER A 475 0.21 -10.23 -31.97
C SER A 475 0.50 -11.73 -31.97
N MET A 476 0.81 -12.33 -33.13
CA MET A 476 1.24 -13.72 -33.24
C MET A 476 2.57 -13.97 -32.52
N ILE A 477 3.56 -13.12 -32.71
CA ILE A 477 4.86 -13.24 -32.02
C ILE A 477 4.65 -13.12 -30.50
N SER A 478 3.81 -12.20 -30.03
CA SER A 478 3.47 -12.08 -28.61
C SER A 478 2.82 -13.36 -28.08
N ASN A 479 1.79 -13.88 -28.76
CA ASN A 479 1.11 -15.11 -28.38
C ASN A 479 2.04 -16.34 -28.45
N GLU A 480 2.93 -16.40 -29.44
CA GLU A 480 3.93 -17.46 -29.60
C GLU A 480 5.01 -17.36 -28.52
N THR A 481 5.42 -16.16 -28.12
CA THR A 481 6.32 -15.98 -26.96
C THR A 481 5.67 -16.35 -25.63
N GLU A 482 4.36 -16.15 -25.49
CA GLU A 482 3.60 -16.58 -24.30
C GLU A 482 3.46 -18.12 -24.25
N LEU A 483 3.17 -18.76 -25.39
CA LEU A 483 3.21 -20.22 -25.54
C LEU A 483 4.63 -20.79 -25.34
N LEU A 484 5.66 -20.09 -25.80
CA LEU A 484 7.06 -20.49 -25.65
C LEU A 484 7.58 -20.24 -24.23
N ASP A 485 7.17 -19.21 -23.49
CA ASP A 485 7.53 -19.02 -22.06
C ASP A 485 6.92 -20.12 -21.18
N GLU A 486 5.69 -20.57 -21.50
CA GLU A 486 5.12 -21.79 -20.91
C GLU A 486 5.90 -23.06 -21.31
N THR A 487 6.56 -23.06 -22.47
CA THR A 487 7.37 -24.18 -22.97
C THR A 487 8.85 -24.12 -22.51
N TYR A 488 9.39 -22.95 -22.19
CA TYR A 488 10.76 -22.77 -21.68
C TYR A 488 10.84 -23.09 -20.18
N LYS A 489 9.73 -22.93 -19.44
CA LYS A 489 9.58 -23.52 -18.10
C LYS A 489 9.56 -25.07 -18.11
N LYS A 490 9.50 -25.69 -19.29
CA LYS A 490 9.42 -27.15 -19.53
C LYS A 490 10.79 -27.80 -19.77
N ASP A 491 11.82 -27.06 -20.18
CA ASP A 491 13.13 -27.63 -20.58
C ASP A 491 14.19 -27.70 -19.46
N ASN A 492 13.93 -27.14 -18.27
CA ASN A 492 14.90 -27.13 -17.16
C ASN A 492 14.69 -28.21 -16.08
N ALA A 493 13.98 -29.31 -16.38
CA ALA A 493 13.89 -30.45 -15.47
C ALA A 493 13.91 -31.77 -16.25
N ASN A 494 14.99 -32.55 -16.08
CA ASN A 494 15.18 -33.88 -16.66
C ASN A 494 14.08 -34.86 -16.21
N SER A 495 12.96 -34.91 -16.93
CA SER A 495 11.99 -36.01 -17.06
C SER A 495 10.92 -35.59 -18.08
N PRO A 496 10.48 -36.46 -19.02
CA PRO A 496 9.37 -36.14 -19.90
C PRO A 496 8.09 -36.01 -19.06
N LYS A 497 7.73 -34.77 -18.69
CA LYS A 497 6.47 -34.51 -17.99
C LYS A 497 5.30 -34.62 -18.98
N PRO A 498 4.19 -35.28 -18.58
CA PRO A 498 3.02 -35.49 -19.42
C PRO A 498 2.45 -34.18 -19.98
N THR A 499 1.89 -34.22 -21.20
CA THR A 499 1.16 -33.07 -21.79
C THR A 499 0.05 -32.60 -20.84
N LEU A 500 -0.40 -31.34 -20.93
CA LEU A 500 -1.47 -30.80 -20.07
C LEU A 500 -2.71 -31.71 -20.06
N GLN A 501 -3.04 -32.30 -21.21
CA GLN A 501 -4.13 -33.27 -21.36
C GLN A 501 -3.87 -34.58 -20.61
N GLN A 502 -2.65 -35.11 -20.66
CA GLN A 502 -2.25 -36.27 -19.88
C GLN A 502 -2.17 -35.97 -18.37
N GLN A 503 -1.85 -34.73 -17.96
CA GLN A 503 -1.95 -34.28 -16.56
C GLN A 503 -3.40 -34.19 -16.09
N ILE A 504 -4.30 -33.66 -16.92
CA ILE A 504 -5.75 -33.64 -16.66
C ILE A 504 -6.29 -35.06 -16.50
N GLU A 505 -5.97 -35.97 -17.42
CA GLU A 505 -6.39 -37.38 -17.36
C GLU A 505 -5.83 -38.09 -16.11
N THR A 506 -4.56 -37.84 -15.77
CA THR A 506 -3.93 -38.41 -14.59
C THR A 506 -4.61 -37.91 -13.31
N THR A 507 -4.78 -36.59 -13.16
CA THR A 507 -5.46 -35.99 -12.02
C THR A 507 -6.94 -36.41 -11.94
N GLN A 508 -7.63 -36.57 -13.07
CA GLN A 508 -9.01 -37.07 -13.09
C GLN A 508 -9.10 -38.53 -12.64
N LYS A 509 -8.15 -39.39 -13.07
CA LYS A 509 -8.05 -40.77 -12.61
C LYS A 509 -7.70 -40.85 -11.12
N GLU A 510 -6.82 -39.97 -10.63
CA GLU A 510 -6.49 -39.86 -9.21
C GLU A 510 -7.71 -39.44 -8.39
N ILE A 511 -8.48 -38.44 -8.83
CA ILE A 511 -9.74 -38.02 -8.19
C ILE A 511 -10.75 -39.18 -8.16
N GLN A 512 -10.93 -39.89 -9.28
CA GLN A 512 -11.82 -41.06 -9.33
C GLN A 512 -11.39 -42.14 -8.35
N THR A 513 -10.10 -42.48 -8.33
CA THR A 513 -9.54 -43.48 -7.42
C THR A 513 -9.73 -43.08 -5.96
N GLN A 514 -9.43 -41.82 -5.61
CA GLN A 514 -9.62 -41.28 -4.27
C GLN A 514 -11.09 -41.19 -3.87
N SER A 515 -11.99 -40.90 -4.81
CA SER A 515 -13.44 -40.87 -4.56
C SER A 515 -14.01 -42.25 -4.28
N ALA A 516 -13.56 -43.28 -5.01
CA ALA A 516 -13.96 -44.66 -4.78
C ALA A 516 -13.45 -45.16 -3.42
N LEU A 517 -12.20 -44.83 -3.08
CA LEU A 517 -11.64 -45.15 -1.76
C LEU A 517 -12.39 -44.42 -0.63
N LEU A 518 -12.74 -43.15 -0.82
CA LEU A 518 -13.53 -42.39 0.15
C LEU A 518 -14.91 -43.05 0.39
N GLU A 519 -15.58 -43.50 -0.68
CA GLU A 519 -16.86 -44.22 -0.57
C GLU A 519 -16.70 -45.55 0.17
N GLU A 520 -15.63 -46.30 -0.10
CA GLU A 520 -15.32 -47.54 0.63
C GLU A 520 -15.12 -47.29 2.12
N HIS A 521 -14.37 -46.24 2.49
CA HIS A 521 -14.16 -45.85 3.89
C HIS A 521 -15.48 -45.44 4.56
N GLN A 522 -16.34 -44.68 3.88
CA GLN A 522 -17.66 -44.31 4.39
C GLN A 522 -18.55 -45.54 4.63
N GLN A 523 -18.55 -46.50 3.70
CA GLN A 523 -19.27 -47.75 3.86
C GLN A 523 -18.72 -48.60 5.02
N ALA A 524 -17.39 -48.68 5.18
CA ALA A 524 -16.75 -49.35 6.31
C ALA A 524 -17.14 -48.72 7.65
N MET A 525 -17.14 -47.38 7.73
CA MET A 525 -17.57 -46.62 8.91
C MET A 525 -19.05 -46.89 9.26
N ILE A 526 -19.94 -46.96 8.28
CA ILE A 526 -21.36 -47.33 8.50
C ILE A 526 -21.48 -48.74 9.09
N ARG A 527 -20.72 -49.71 8.54
CA ARG A 527 -20.71 -51.10 9.04
C ARG A 527 -20.19 -51.19 10.48
N LEU A 528 -19.10 -50.48 10.80
CA LEU A 528 -18.58 -50.41 12.16
C LEU A 528 -19.60 -49.78 13.12
N MET A 529 -20.30 -48.73 12.69
CA MET A 529 -21.33 -48.10 13.51
C MET A 529 -22.48 -49.06 13.84
N GLN A 530 -23.00 -49.77 12.83
CA GLN A 530 -24.04 -50.78 13.03
C GLN A 530 -23.56 -51.91 13.95
N LYS A 531 -22.30 -52.36 13.76
CA LYS A 531 -21.68 -53.37 14.62
C LYS A 531 -21.61 -52.90 16.08
N GLY A 532 -21.18 -51.67 16.33
CA GLY A 532 -21.11 -51.07 17.67
C GLY A 532 -22.48 -50.91 18.33
N GLN A 533 -23.50 -50.47 17.58
CA GLN A 533 -24.88 -50.35 18.08
C GLN A 533 -25.49 -51.71 18.47
N ASN A 534 -25.11 -52.78 17.78
CA ASN A 534 -25.63 -54.13 18.00
C ASN A 534 -24.92 -54.90 19.12
N VAL A 535 -23.85 -54.35 19.72
CA VAL A 535 -23.24 -54.94 20.92
C VAL A 535 -24.20 -54.77 22.10
N SER A 536 -24.60 -55.89 22.71
CA SER A 536 -25.48 -55.93 23.88
C SER A 536 -24.81 -56.62 25.06
N HIS A 537 -25.00 -56.08 26.27
CA HIS A 537 -24.54 -56.70 27.52
C HIS A 537 -25.37 -57.93 27.94
N THR A 538 -26.52 -58.18 27.29
CA THR A 538 -27.41 -59.31 27.59
C THR A 538 -27.05 -60.62 26.88
N TYR A 539 -26.01 -60.66 26.04
CA TYR A 539 -25.64 -61.87 25.29
C TYR A 539 -24.52 -62.69 25.96
N GLN A 540 -24.86 -63.90 26.41
CA GLN A 540 -23.92 -64.95 26.75
C GLN A 540 -23.37 -65.61 25.46
N ARG A 541 -22.02 -65.69 25.35
CA ARG A 541 -21.18 -66.67 24.63
C ARG A 541 -21.73 -67.31 23.33
N ILE A 542 -20.97 -67.21 22.22
CA ILE A 542 -20.45 -68.32 21.37
C ILE A 542 -19.46 -67.78 20.29
N TYR A 543 -18.15 -68.05 20.52
CA TYR A 543 -17.00 -68.38 19.62
C TYR A 543 -16.57 -67.51 18.39
N PRO A 544 -15.35 -67.71 17.84
CA PRO A 544 -14.15 -66.89 18.06
C PRO A 544 -13.80 -65.97 16.89
N LEU A 545 -13.26 -64.80 17.22
CA LEU A 545 -12.73 -63.80 16.30
C LEU A 545 -11.28 -64.18 15.95
N PHE A 546 -10.88 -64.09 14.67
CA PHE A 546 -9.56 -64.36 14.04
C PHE A 546 -9.32 -65.77 13.47
N THR A 547 -9.61 -65.93 12.17
CA THR A 547 -8.76 -66.70 11.25
C THR A 547 -8.04 -65.72 10.31
N PRO A 548 -6.74 -65.89 10.02
CA PRO A 548 -6.06 -65.09 9.01
C PRO A 548 -6.47 -65.58 7.62
N SER A 549 -6.89 -64.69 6.74
CA SER A 549 -7.16 -65.02 5.33
C SER A 549 -5.84 -65.22 4.58
N GLU A 550 -5.33 -66.44 4.54
CA GLU A 550 -4.39 -66.84 3.50
C GLU A 550 -5.17 -67.19 2.23
N ASN A 551 -4.99 -66.33 1.24
CA ASN A 551 -5.49 -66.47 -0.12
C ASN A 551 -4.56 -67.43 -0.89
N ARG A 552 -4.98 -68.67 -1.14
CA ARG A 552 -4.42 -69.53 -2.20
C ARG A 552 -5.54 -70.32 -2.87
N GLY A 553 -5.86 -69.93 -4.10
CA GLY A 553 -6.76 -70.66 -4.97
C GLY A 553 -6.11 -71.91 -5.55
N TYR A 554 -6.88 -72.98 -5.66
CA TYR A 554 -6.84 -73.97 -6.75
C TYR A 554 -8.23 -74.62 -6.89
N PRO A 555 -8.61 -75.03 -8.10
CA PRO A 555 -10.01 -75.23 -8.50
C PRO A 555 -10.60 -76.58 -8.07
N TYR A 556 -11.89 -76.53 -7.77
CA TYR A 556 -12.78 -77.67 -7.55
C TYR A 556 -12.79 -78.62 -8.76
N THR A 557 -12.48 -79.90 -8.52
CA THR A 557 -12.92 -81.02 -9.35
C THR A 557 -14.26 -81.55 -8.78
N PRO A 558 -15.32 -81.72 -9.58
CA PRO A 558 -16.57 -82.28 -9.08
C PRO A 558 -16.69 -83.78 -9.42
N GLN A 559 -16.92 -84.61 -8.40
CA GLN A 559 -17.82 -85.81 -8.40
C GLN A 559 -17.48 -86.75 -7.22
N PRO A 560 -18.39 -87.66 -6.80
CA PRO A 560 -19.85 -87.68 -6.91
C PRO A 560 -20.57 -87.97 -5.57
N SER A 561 -21.88 -87.82 -5.59
CA SER A 561 -22.83 -88.03 -4.49
C SER A 561 -23.11 -89.51 -4.16
N ALA A 562 -23.55 -89.72 -2.91
CA ALA A 562 -24.47 -90.74 -2.35
C ALA A 562 -23.85 -91.83 -1.44
N PRO A 563 -24.61 -92.41 -0.47
CA PRO A 563 -25.83 -91.93 0.21
C PRO A 563 -25.83 -92.09 1.75
N THR A 564 -26.85 -91.48 2.35
CA THR A 564 -27.42 -91.63 3.69
C THR A 564 -27.58 -93.09 4.16
N ASP A 565 -27.25 -93.35 5.43
CA ASP A 565 -27.81 -94.48 6.16
C ASP A 565 -28.41 -94.01 7.50
N ASP A 566 -29.69 -94.28 7.63
CA ASP A 566 -30.58 -93.89 8.72
C ASP A 566 -30.54 -94.97 9.82
N ARG A 567 -30.18 -94.53 11.02
CA ARG A 567 -30.67 -94.95 12.34
C ARG A 567 -31.01 -96.44 12.65
N MET A 568 -30.35 -96.84 13.74
CA MET A 568 -30.86 -97.58 14.92
C MET A 568 -30.92 -99.12 14.85
N PRO A 569 -30.56 -99.81 15.96
CA PRO A 569 -31.57 -100.12 17.00
C PRO A 569 -30.95 -100.13 18.45
N PRO A 570 -31.57 -100.72 19.49
CA PRO A 570 -32.48 -100.02 20.41
C PRO A 570 -32.15 -100.22 21.91
N SER A 571 -32.93 -99.53 22.77
CA SER A 571 -33.41 -99.98 24.10
C SER A 571 -32.39 -100.34 25.19
N TYR A 572 -32.48 -99.69 26.36
CA TYR A 572 -32.92 -100.35 27.60
C TYR A 572 -33.12 -99.29 28.71
N GLU A 573 -34.29 -99.34 29.33
CA GLU A 573 -34.71 -98.60 30.52
C GLU A 573 -34.89 -99.62 31.68
N PRO A 574 -35.20 -99.21 32.93
CA PRO A 574 -34.27 -99.05 34.04
C PRO A 574 -34.53 -100.07 35.19
N PRO A 575 -33.97 -99.84 36.40
CA PRO A 575 -34.86 -99.95 37.56
C PRO A 575 -34.75 -98.80 38.57
N THR A 576 -35.92 -98.56 39.15
CA THR A 576 -36.31 -97.74 40.28
C THR A 576 -35.69 -98.16 41.61
N TYR A 577 -35.44 -97.21 42.53
CA TYR A 577 -35.76 -97.36 43.97
C TYR A 577 -36.00 -95.99 44.62
N THR A 578 -36.81 -96.03 45.67
CA THR A 578 -37.63 -94.99 46.29
C THR A 578 -37.00 -94.26 47.49
N VAL A 579 -37.37 -92.98 47.62
CA VAL A 579 -37.78 -92.20 48.81
C VAL A 579 -37.41 -92.74 50.21
N GLY A 580 -36.81 -91.85 51.01
CA GLY A 580 -37.34 -91.55 52.34
C GLY A 580 -36.45 -91.79 53.55
N ASP A 581 -35.96 -90.67 54.11
CA ASP A 581 -36.13 -90.30 55.52
C ASP A 581 -35.31 -91.00 56.63
N LEU A 582 -34.44 -90.19 57.27
CA LEU A 582 -34.41 -89.85 58.71
C LEU A 582 -33.01 -89.77 59.35
N LEU A 583 -32.76 -88.58 59.91
CA LEU A 583 -32.22 -88.30 61.25
C LEU A 583 -30.69 -88.32 61.51
N ASN A 584 -30.23 -87.10 61.80
CA ASN A 584 -29.71 -86.67 63.12
C ASN A 584 -28.20 -86.85 63.41
N TYR A 585 -27.73 -86.03 64.35
CA TYR A 585 -26.36 -85.69 64.78
C TYR A 585 -25.70 -84.56 63.98
N GLY A 586 -25.27 -83.43 64.53
CA GLY A 586 -25.06 -83.06 65.93
C GLY A 586 -23.68 -82.39 66.07
N GLY A 587 -23.67 -81.11 66.47
CA GLY A 587 -22.61 -80.45 67.24
C GLY A 587 -21.19 -80.32 66.66
N TYR A 588 -20.71 -79.09 66.51
CA TYR A 588 -19.65 -78.47 67.33
C TYR A 588 -19.02 -77.27 66.59
N LEU A 589 -19.22 -76.08 67.15
CA LEU A 589 -18.28 -74.95 67.09
C LEU A 589 -17.09 -75.28 68.03
N PRO A 590 -15.86 -74.77 67.79
CA PRO A 590 -15.50 -73.44 68.31
C PRO A 590 -14.58 -72.65 67.33
N ALA A 591 -14.82 -71.35 67.15
CA ALA A 591 -14.17 -70.22 67.84
C ALA A 591 -12.85 -69.73 67.21
N THR A 592 -12.85 -68.42 66.92
CA THR A 592 -11.74 -67.45 67.09
C THR A 592 -10.44 -67.68 66.32
N TYR A 593 -10.04 -66.74 65.46
CA TYR A 593 -9.22 -65.57 65.82
C TYR A 593 -9.00 -64.69 64.56
N GLN A 594 -9.16 -63.38 64.78
CA GLN A 594 -8.66 -62.20 64.04
C GLN A 594 -8.90 -62.06 62.54
#